data_AF-J2SWQ9-F1
#
_entry.id   AF-J2SWQ9-F1
#
_cell.length_a   1.000
_cell.length_b   1.000
_cell.length_c   1.000
_cell.angle_alpha   90.00
_cell.angle_beta   90.00
_cell.angle_gamma   90.00
#
_symmetry.space_group_name_H-M   'P 1'
#
loop_
_entity.id
_entity.type
_entity.pdbx_description
1 polymer ?
#
loop_
_entity_poly.entity_id
_entity_poly.type
_entity_poly.pdbx_seq_one_letter_code
_entity_poly.pdbx_strand_id
1 'polypeptide(L)'
;MDMFHAWLEMKSGIKAFTYELQMVGRAINNDASGAIQDLWKITESDNYLLNNSSIITHAYFKNKLVNFSLADTFATQQKLSNLDALIKVASTSLYNIKYETQTTELSGGTFSPVKAFAHYLWGNGEKLRVNINNIDLNIKASEIPLLANTIASTRESGRYYLSDPKVPYDTKYDSRITGYYLGRITLKIEGDFTREENGSWIFEGTAKAYTDLYDFNESNRSTLLEILTTAGRVFSGTDYEIDITGEHKIRLTGTGFQPDLQ
;
A
#
# COMPACT_ATOMS: atom_id res chain seq x y z
N MET A 1 -1.73 -31.75 -30.51
CA MET A 1 -2.72 -30.67 -30.65
C MET A 1 -2.37 -29.49 -29.75
N ASP A 2 -2.09 -29.71 -28.46
CA ASP A 2 -1.76 -28.64 -27.50
C ASP A 2 -0.53 -27.79 -27.84
N MET A 3 0.56 -28.40 -28.32
CA MET A 3 1.77 -27.64 -28.65
C MET A 3 1.61 -26.71 -29.87
N PHE A 4 0.71 -27.03 -30.80
CA PHE A 4 0.45 -26.21 -32.00
C PHE A 4 -0.46 -25.01 -31.68
N HIS A 5 -1.44 -25.20 -30.79
CA HIS A 5 -2.27 -24.12 -30.26
C HIS A 5 -1.45 -23.14 -29.42
N ALA A 6 -0.64 -23.64 -28.47
CA ALA A 6 0.24 -22.79 -27.67
C ALA A 6 1.24 -21.99 -28.53
N TRP A 7 1.76 -22.60 -29.60
CA TRP A 7 2.65 -21.93 -30.54
C TRP A 7 1.94 -20.85 -31.37
N LEU A 8 0.73 -21.10 -31.85
CA LEU A 8 -0.09 -20.11 -32.57
C LEU A 8 -0.52 -18.95 -31.67
N GLU A 9 -0.91 -19.22 -30.43
CA GLU A 9 -1.26 -18.20 -29.44
C GLU A 9 -0.07 -17.31 -29.04
N MET A 10 1.13 -17.90 -28.98
CA MET A 10 2.37 -17.17 -28.72
C MET A 10 2.81 -16.32 -29.92
N LYS A 11 2.69 -16.86 -31.15
CA LYS A 11 3.03 -16.14 -32.40
C LYS A 11 2.02 -15.07 -32.78
N SER A 12 0.74 -15.26 -32.44
CA SER A 12 -0.34 -14.30 -32.72
C SER A 12 -0.39 -13.13 -31.73
N GLY A 13 0.34 -13.22 -30.61
CA GLY A 13 0.30 -12.21 -29.54
C GLY A 13 -0.99 -12.22 -28.71
N ILE A 14 -1.94 -13.12 -29.00
CA ILE A 14 -3.23 -13.21 -28.30
C ILE A 14 -3.01 -13.50 -26.82
N LYS A 15 -2.09 -14.41 -26.49
CA LYS A 15 -1.79 -14.76 -25.10
C LYS A 15 -1.22 -13.57 -24.31
N ALA A 16 -0.31 -12.81 -24.93
CA ALA A 16 0.22 -11.58 -24.34
C ALA A 16 -0.88 -10.54 -24.13
N PHE A 17 -1.75 -10.33 -25.12
CA PHE A 17 -2.90 -9.42 -25.02
C PHE A 17 -3.89 -9.82 -23.93
N THR A 18 -4.23 -11.11 -23.80
CA THR A 18 -5.10 -11.62 -22.75
C THR A 18 -4.50 -11.40 -21.36
N TYR A 19 -3.19 -11.60 -21.18
CA TYR A 19 -2.53 -11.30 -19.91
C TYR A 19 -2.56 -9.82 -19.56
N GLU A 20 -2.31 -8.95 -20.55
CA GLU A 20 -2.43 -7.50 -20.36
C GLU A 20 -3.84 -7.11 -19.90
N LEU A 21 -4.88 -7.66 -20.53
CA LEU A 21 -6.27 -7.41 -20.13
C LEU A 21 -6.58 -7.91 -18.71
N GLN A 22 -6.08 -9.08 -18.34
CA GLN A 22 -6.25 -9.62 -16.98
C GLN A 22 -5.55 -8.75 -15.93
N MET A 23 -4.31 -8.33 -16.21
CA MET A 23 -3.55 -7.43 -15.34
C MET A 23 -4.23 -6.08 -15.17
N VAL A 24 -4.68 -5.47 -16.28
CA VAL A 24 -5.44 -4.21 -16.27
C VAL A 24 -6.75 -4.39 -15.49
N GLY A 25 -7.47 -5.49 -15.73
CA GLY A 25 -8.70 -5.82 -15.01
C GLY A 25 -8.50 -5.92 -13.50
N ARG A 26 -7.45 -6.61 -13.05
CA ARG A 26 -7.10 -6.65 -11.62
C ARG A 26 -6.72 -5.28 -11.06
N ALA A 27 -5.86 -4.55 -11.76
CA ALA A 27 -5.38 -3.24 -11.31
C ALA A 27 -6.53 -2.23 -11.14
N ILE A 28 -7.47 -2.19 -12.09
CA ILE A 28 -8.67 -1.34 -12.02
C ILE A 28 -9.55 -1.74 -10.83
N ASN A 29 -9.61 -3.03 -10.50
CA ASN A 29 -10.35 -3.59 -9.36
C ASN A 29 -9.51 -3.68 -8.07
N ASN A 30 -8.60 -2.73 -7.83
CA ASN A 30 -7.82 -2.60 -6.59
C ASN A 30 -6.85 -3.76 -6.27
N ASP A 31 -6.39 -4.49 -7.28
CA ASP A 31 -5.46 -5.61 -7.12
C ASP A 31 -4.23 -5.53 -8.06
N ALA A 32 -3.54 -4.37 -8.08
CA ALA A 32 -2.32 -4.24 -8.89
C ALA A 32 -1.19 -5.16 -8.41
N SER A 33 -1.14 -5.48 -7.10
CA SER A 33 -0.17 -6.42 -6.55
C SER A 33 -0.41 -7.87 -7.04
N GLY A 34 -1.66 -8.32 -7.10
CA GLY A 34 -2.02 -9.61 -7.70
C GLY A 34 -1.72 -9.67 -9.20
N ALA A 35 -1.86 -8.55 -9.93
CA ALA A 35 -1.44 -8.47 -11.32
C ALA A 35 0.08 -8.68 -11.49
N ILE A 36 0.90 -8.11 -10.59
CA ILE A 36 2.35 -8.35 -10.58
C ILE A 36 2.69 -9.79 -10.16
N GLN A 37 1.92 -10.38 -9.24
CA GLN A 37 2.08 -11.78 -8.87
C GLN A 37 1.84 -12.74 -10.03
N ASP A 38 0.75 -12.55 -10.76
CA ASP A 38 0.43 -13.37 -11.91
C ASP A 38 1.51 -13.24 -12.99
N LEU A 39 1.99 -12.01 -13.22
CA LEU A 39 3.09 -11.74 -14.14
C LEU A 39 4.38 -12.46 -13.71
N TRP A 40 4.71 -12.44 -12.42
CA TRP A 40 5.89 -13.13 -11.91
C TRP A 40 5.79 -14.64 -12.06
N LYS A 41 4.63 -15.26 -11.76
CA LYS A 41 4.43 -16.71 -11.96
C LYS A 41 4.67 -17.14 -13.40
N ILE A 42 4.23 -16.31 -14.37
CA ILE A 42 4.51 -16.55 -15.79
C ILE A 42 6.01 -16.44 -16.06
N THR A 43 6.64 -15.37 -15.56
CA THR A 43 8.08 -15.12 -15.69
C THR A 43 8.91 -16.28 -15.10
N GLU A 44 8.53 -16.83 -13.96
CA GLU A 44 9.15 -18.01 -13.34
C GLU A 44 8.96 -19.28 -14.17
N SER A 45 7.75 -19.50 -14.69
CA SER A 45 7.46 -20.67 -15.53
C SER A 45 8.23 -20.64 -16.85
N ASP A 46 8.44 -19.45 -17.42
CA ASP A 46 9.22 -19.24 -18.63
C ASP A 46 10.74 -19.30 -18.35
N ASN A 47 11.19 -18.91 -17.16
CA ASN A 47 12.58 -19.04 -16.70
C ASN A 47 13.06 -20.49 -16.59
N TYR A 48 12.17 -21.46 -16.40
CA TYR A 48 12.52 -22.89 -16.51
C TYR A 48 13.00 -23.29 -17.91
N LEU A 49 12.70 -22.48 -18.94
CA LEU A 49 13.06 -22.74 -20.33
C LEU A 49 14.28 -21.92 -20.81
N LEU A 50 14.76 -20.91 -20.06
CA LEU A 50 15.82 -19.98 -20.50
C LEU A 50 16.77 -19.54 -19.36
N ASN A 51 17.68 -20.45 -18.98
CA ASN A 51 19.02 -20.25 -18.38
C ASN A 51 19.36 -18.98 -17.54
N ASN A 52 19.63 -19.24 -16.25
CA ASN A 52 20.88 -18.90 -15.53
C ASN A 52 21.37 -17.43 -15.44
N SER A 53 20.48 -16.45 -15.26
CA SER A 53 20.84 -15.08 -14.83
C SER A 53 20.36 -14.80 -13.41
N SER A 54 21.28 -14.51 -12.49
CA SER A 54 21.03 -14.10 -11.10
C SER A 54 20.66 -12.62 -10.95
N ILE A 55 20.35 -11.93 -12.05
CA ILE A 55 19.87 -10.55 -12.07
C ILE A 55 18.55 -10.58 -12.83
N ILE A 56 17.50 -10.01 -12.23
CA ILE A 56 16.19 -9.91 -12.87
C ILE A 56 16.30 -8.94 -14.03
N THR A 57 16.58 -9.50 -15.20
CA THR A 57 16.64 -8.80 -16.48
C THR A 57 15.51 -9.23 -17.41
N HIS A 58 14.36 -9.66 -16.87
CA HIS A 58 13.16 -9.70 -17.70
C HIS A 58 12.64 -8.27 -17.90
N ALA A 59 13.09 -7.64 -18.99
CA ALA A 59 12.72 -6.29 -19.39
C ALA A 59 11.20 -6.06 -19.35
N TYR A 60 10.40 -7.10 -19.64
CA TYR A 60 8.94 -7.05 -19.53
C TYR A 60 8.43 -6.87 -18.09
N PHE A 61 8.91 -7.67 -17.13
CA PHE A 61 8.56 -7.54 -15.71
C PHE A 61 8.96 -6.17 -15.15
N LYS A 62 10.20 -5.75 -15.44
CA LYS A 62 10.69 -4.41 -15.07
C LYS A 62 9.80 -3.31 -15.65
N ASN A 63 9.51 -3.36 -16.95
CA ASN A 63 8.66 -2.36 -17.60
C ASN A 63 7.27 -2.29 -16.94
N LYS A 64 6.70 -3.43 -16.52
CA LYS A 64 5.39 -3.44 -15.85
C LYS A 64 5.43 -2.84 -14.45
N LEU A 65 6.44 -3.15 -13.65
CA LEU A 65 6.64 -2.49 -12.35
C LEU A 65 6.77 -0.98 -12.51
N VAL A 66 7.60 -0.54 -13.48
CA VAL A 66 7.81 0.89 -13.74
C VAL A 66 6.52 1.56 -14.26
N ASN A 67 5.75 0.88 -15.10
CA ASN A 67 4.46 1.39 -15.60
C ASN A 67 3.43 1.58 -14.48
N PHE A 68 3.30 0.62 -13.57
CA PHE A 68 2.39 0.75 -12.42
C PHE A 68 2.90 1.78 -11.41
N SER A 69 4.21 1.89 -11.22
CA SER A 69 4.81 2.99 -10.46
C SER A 69 4.47 4.35 -11.06
N LEU A 70 4.45 4.47 -12.40
CA LEU A 70 4.05 5.70 -13.08
C LEU A 70 2.54 5.95 -12.98
N ALA A 71 1.72 4.89 -13.04
CA ALA A 71 0.28 5.01 -12.80
C ALA A 71 -0.01 5.59 -11.41
N ASP A 72 0.72 5.17 -10.38
CA ASP A 72 0.63 5.74 -9.03
C ASP A 72 0.95 7.24 -9.03
N THR A 73 2.04 7.65 -9.68
CA THR A 73 2.42 9.06 -9.81
C THR A 73 1.31 9.89 -10.46
N PHE A 74 0.68 9.40 -11.52
CA PHE A 74 -0.44 10.10 -12.16
C PHE A 74 -1.70 10.12 -11.28
N ALA A 75 -2.00 9.03 -10.57
CA ALA A 75 -3.08 9.00 -9.60
C ALA A 75 -2.89 10.08 -8.52
N THR A 76 -1.67 10.26 -8.00
CA THR A 76 -1.36 11.28 -7.00
C THR A 76 -1.45 12.70 -7.55
N GLN A 77 -0.72 13.00 -8.63
CA GLN A 77 -0.55 14.38 -9.13
C GLN A 77 -1.81 14.93 -9.78
N GLN A 78 -2.58 14.08 -10.46
CA GLN A 78 -3.71 14.48 -11.30
C GLN A 78 -5.05 13.95 -10.77
N LYS A 79 -5.06 13.22 -9.65
CA LYS A 79 -6.27 12.63 -9.05
C LYS A 79 -7.05 11.76 -10.05
N LEU A 80 -6.33 11.02 -10.90
CA LEU A 80 -6.92 10.16 -11.92
C LEU A 80 -7.50 8.89 -11.31
N SER A 81 -8.53 8.34 -11.96
CA SER A 81 -8.98 6.98 -11.68
C SER A 81 -7.90 5.94 -12.05
N ASN A 82 -8.02 4.72 -11.53
CA ASN A 82 -7.09 3.64 -11.87
C ASN A 82 -7.00 3.39 -13.38
N LEU A 83 -8.14 3.45 -14.08
CA LEU A 83 -8.22 3.27 -15.54
C LEU A 83 -7.55 4.43 -16.27
N ASP A 84 -7.85 5.67 -15.90
CA ASP A 84 -7.29 6.87 -16.55
C ASP A 84 -5.77 6.96 -16.34
N ALA A 85 -5.29 6.58 -15.15
CA ALA A 85 -3.86 6.49 -14.87
C ALA A 85 -3.16 5.48 -15.80
N LEU A 86 -3.74 4.30 -16.01
CA LEU A 86 -3.20 3.30 -16.94
C LEU A 86 -3.25 3.74 -18.40
N ILE A 87 -4.34 4.39 -18.84
CA ILE A 87 -4.43 4.99 -20.18
C ILE A 87 -3.36 6.05 -20.37
N LYS A 88 -3.11 6.87 -19.32
CA LYS A 88 -2.06 7.89 -19.34
C LYS A 88 -0.66 7.28 -19.44
N VAL A 89 -0.39 6.21 -18.70
CA VAL A 89 0.86 5.45 -18.83
C VAL A 89 1.05 4.94 -20.25
N ALA A 90 0.03 4.29 -20.82
CA ALA A 90 0.08 3.74 -22.18
C ALA A 90 0.32 4.81 -23.26
N SER A 91 -0.15 6.04 -23.04
CA SER A 91 0.06 7.18 -23.95
C SER A 91 1.38 7.94 -23.72
N THR A 92 2.11 7.69 -22.64
CA THR A 92 3.32 8.44 -22.28
C THR A 92 4.61 7.82 -22.84
N SER A 93 4.73 6.49 -22.97
CA SER A 93 5.88 5.86 -23.67
C SER A 93 5.70 4.35 -23.86
N LEU A 94 6.02 3.85 -25.05
CA LEU A 94 5.82 2.46 -25.46
C LEU A 94 6.97 1.49 -25.11
N TYR A 95 8.23 1.91 -24.88
CA TYR A 95 9.34 0.93 -24.78
C TYR A 95 10.60 1.29 -23.97
N ASN A 96 10.65 2.38 -23.18
CA ASN A 96 11.91 2.70 -22.47
C ASN A 96 11.73 3.57 -21.21
N ILE A 97 10.87 3.14 -20.28
CA ILE A 97 10.73 3.89 -19.03
C ILE A 97 11.90 3.51 -18.11
N LYS A 98 12.87 4.43 -17.98
CA LYS A 98 13.83 4.37 -16.88
C LYS A 98 13.05 4.59 -15.58
N TYR A 99 13.39 3.81 -14.55
CA TYR A 99 12.97 4.16 -13.20
C TYR A 99 13.74 5.43 -12.81
N GLU A 100 13.18 6.56 -13.18
CA GLU A 100 13.52 7.84 -12.58
C GLU A 100 12.50 8.03 -11.47
N THR A 101 12.92 8.61 -10.34
CA THR A 101 12.04 8.94 -9.21
C THR A 101 11.13 10.10 -9.59
N GLN A 102 10.26 9.86 -10.58
CA GLN A 102 9.41 10.84 -11.24
C GLN A 102 8.62 11.65 -10.20
N THR A 103 8.24 11.01 -9.09
CA THR A 103 7.95 11.65 -7.80
C THR A 103 8.26 10.72 -6.63
N THR A 104 8.61 11.31 -5.48
CA THR A 104 8.72 10.60 -4.18
C THR A 104 7.39 10.44 -3.45
N GLU A 105 6.25 10.73 -4.08
CA GLU A 105 4.92 10.69 -3.43
C GLU A 105 4.13 9.45 -3.85
N LEU A 106 3.57 8.72 -2.88
CA LEU A 106 2.68 7.59 -3.05
C LEU A 106 1.22 8.06 -3.05
N SER A 107 0.40 7.50 -3.93
CA SER A 107 -1.02 7.86 -3.98
C SER A 107 -1.83 7.37 -2.78
N GLY A 108 -1.41 6.28 -2.15
CA GLY A 108 -2.19 5.49 -1.20
C GLY A 108 -3.11 4.45 -1.87
N GLY A 109 -3.26 4.51 -3.19
CA GLY A 109 -4.15 3.65 -3.98
C GLY A 109 -3.52 2.33 -4.43
N THR A 110 -4.24 1.60 -5.27
CA THR A 110 -3.91 0.24 -5.75
C THR A 110 -2.47 0.07 -6.25
N PHE A 111 -1.87 1.12 -6.83
CA PHE A 111 -0.53 1.09 -7.40
C PHE A 111 0.59 1.38 -6.38
N SER A 112 0.27 1.91 -5.20
CA SER A 112 1.27 2.31 -4.20
C SER A 112 2.13 1.15 -3.71
N PRO A 113 1.61 -0.06 -3.44
CA PRO A 113 2.46 -1.21 -3.11
C PRO A 113 3.45 -1.56 -4.22
N VAL A 114 3.03 -1.43 -5.48
CA VAL A 114 3.89 -1.72 -6.64
C VAL A 114 4.95 -0.64 -6.81
N LYS A 115 4.60 0.64 -6.60
CA LYS A 115 5.56 1.75 -6.58
C LYS A 115 6.57 1.60 -5.45
N ALA A 116 6.12 1.27 -4.24
CA ALA A 116 6.98 1.03 -3.09
C ALA A 116 8.00 -0.09 -3.38
N PHE A 117 7.54 -1.20 -3.95
CA PHE A 117 8.44 -2.27 -4.36
C PHE A 117 9.40 -1.89 -5.50
N ALA A 118 8.92 -1.16 -6.51
CA ALA A 118 9.81 -0.65 -7.57
C ALA A 118 10.88 0.31 -7.00
N HIS A 119 10.52 1.09 -5.99
CA HIS A 119 11.44 2.01 -5.30
C HIS A 119 12.46 1.28 -4.44
N TYR A 120 12.10 0.17 -3.80
CA TYR A 120 13.06 -0.71 -3.15
C TYR A 120 14.13 -1.19 -4.15
N LEU A 121 13.72 -1.59 -5.37
CA LEU A 121 14.64 -2.11 -6.39
C LEU A 121 15.53 -1.04 -7.04
N TRP A 122 15.01 0.17 -7.26
CA TRP A 122 15.66 1.17 -8.13
C TRP A 122 15.68 2.60 -7.57
N GLY A 123 15.14 2.83 -6.37
CA GLY A 123 15.01 4.14 -5.72
C GLY A 123 16.22 4.58 -4.90
N ASN A 124 17.28 3.76 -4.83
CA ASN A 124 18.56 4.10 -4.20
C ASN A 124 18.47 4.60 -2.74
N GLY A 125 17.46 4.15 -1.98
CA GLY A 125 17.28 4.56 -0.59
C GLY A 125 16.65 5.94 -0.38
N GLU A 126 16.21 6.64 -1.44
CA GLU A 126 15.52 7.92 -1.30
C GLU A 126 14.21 7.77 -0.51
N LYS A 127 13.84 8.77 0.28
CA LYS A 127 12.59 8.71 1.03
C LYS A 127 11.39 8.82 0.10
N LEU A 128 10.37 8.01 0.35
CA LEU A 128 9.03 8.24 -0.18
C LEU A 128 8.18 8.98 0.84
N ARG A 129 7.03 9.47 0.38
CA ARG A 129 6.05 10.19 1.18
C ARG A 129 4.64 9.73 0.84
N VAL A 130 3.76 9.74 1.81
CA VAL A 130 2.32 9.53 1.60
C VAL A 130 1.54 10.43 2.55
N ASN A 131 0.42 10.98 2.11
CA ASN A 131 -0.49 11.69 3.01
C ASN A 131 -1.26 10.69 3.89
N ILE A 132 -1.33 10.93 5.20
CA ILE A 132 -2.08 10.10 6.15
C ILE A 132 -3.58 9.99 5.81
N ASN A 133 -4.13 10.95 5.07
CA ASN A 133 -5.53 10.90 4.63
C ASN A 133 -5.74 10.06 3.37
N ASN A 134 -4.66 9.53 2.78
CA ASN A 134 -4.73 8.64 1.62
C ASN A 134 -4.51 7.17 1.98
N ILE A 135 -4.26 6.85 3.25
CA ILE A 135 -3.95 5.47 3.69
C ILE A 135 -5.14 4.75 4.32
N ASP A 136 -6.34 5.33 4.17
CA ASP A 136 -7.63 4.79 4.59
C ASP A 136 -7.75 4.43 6.08
N LEU A 137 -7.14 5.22 6.99
CA LEU A 137 -7.26 4.96 8.43
C LEU A 137 -8.72 4.97 8.88
N ASN A 138 -9.12 3.96 9.64
CA ASN A 138 -10.44 3.80 10.25
C ASN A 138 -10.31 3.47 11.75
N ILE A 139 -9.73 4.43 12.47
CA ILE A 139 -9.33 4.27 13.87
C ILE A 139 -10.55 4.09 14.78
N LYS A 140 -10.53 3.04 15.61
CA LYS A 140 -11.55 2.76 16.62
C LYS A 140 -11.09 3.15 18.02
N ALA A 141 -12.04 3.39 18.93
CA ALA A 141 -11.72 3.81 20.29
C ALA A 141 -10.94 2.75 21.09
N SER A 142 -11.21 1.47 20.85
CA SER A 142 -10.49 0.35 21.47
C SER A 142 -9.04 0.20 21.01
N GLU A 143 -8.69 0.77 19.85
CA GLU A 143 -7.33 0.74 19.30
C GLU A 143 -6.46 1.88 19.84
N ILE A 144 -7.04 2.82 20.59
CA ILE A 144 -6.34 3.92 21.25
C ILE A 144 -6.26 3.60 22.75
N PRO A 145 -5.16 3.03 23.27
CA PRO A 145 -5.10 2.50 24.63
C PRO A 145 -5.46 3.52 25.71
N LEU A 146 -4.96 4.76 25.58
CA LEU A 146 -5.28 5.83 26.52
C LEU A 146 -6.77 6.18 26.51
N LEU A 147 -7.39 6.29 25.33
CA LEU A 147 -8.82 6.58 25.21
C LEU A 147 -9.67 5.43 25.73
N ALA A 148 -9.36 4.18 25.36
CA ALA A 148 -10.06 2.99 25.84
C ALA A 148 -10.06 2.91 27.38
N ASN A 149 -8.91 3.14 27.99
CA ASN A 149 -8.78 3.19 29.44
C ASN A 149 -9.56 4.37 30.06
N THR A 150 -9.55 5.53 29.41
CA THR A 150 -10.31 6.71 29.86
C THR A 150 -11.82 6.44 29.81
N ILE A 151 -12.32 5.83 28.75
CA ILE A 151 -13.73 5.41 28.62
C ILE A 151 -14.11 4.43 29.74
N ALA A 152 -13.23 3.46 30.03
CA ALA A 152 -13.50 2.42 31.02
C ALA A 152 -13.43 2.90 32.47
N SER A 153 -12.61 3.92 32.77
CA SER A 153 -12.30 4.35 34.15
C SER A 153 -12.95 5.67 34.57
N THR A 154 -13.17 6.62 33.66
CA THR A 154 -13.75 7.92 33.99
C THR A 154 -15.26 7.81 34.24
N ARG A 155 -15.68 8.12 35.46
CA ARG A 155 -17.09 8.07 35.89
C ARG A 155 -17.78 9.43 35.87
N GLU A 156 -17.01 10.48 36.12
CA GLU A 156 -17.51 11.85 36.21
C GLU A 156 -17.72 12.44 34.81
N SER A 157 -18.71 13.33 34.69
CA SER A 157 -18.86 14.16 33.50
C SER A 157 -17.77 15.24 33.47
N GLY A 158 -17.33 15.59 32.28
CA GLY A 158 -16.26 16.57 32.10
C GLY A 158 -15.50 16.39 30.78
N ARG A 159 -14.56 17.30 30.56
CA ARG A 159 -13.65 17.30 29.41
C ARG A 159 -12.22 17.01 29.87
N TYR A 160 -11.57 16.08 29.19
CA TYR A 160 -10.24 15.57 29.51
C TYR A 160 -9.39 15.57 28.25
N TYR A 161 -8.26 16.26 28.27
CA TYR A 161 -7.30 16.22 27.16
C TYR A 161 -6.45 14.96 27.24
N LEU A 162 -6.38 14.23 26.13
CA LEU A 162 -5.61 12.99 25.98
C LEU A 162 -4.48 13.22 24.96
N SER A 163 -3.29 12.73 25.29
CA SER A 163 -2.13 12.71 24.38
C SER A 163 -1.45 11.35 24.53
N ASP A 164 -1.61 10.50 23.51
CA ASP A 164 -0.97 9.20 23.40
C ASP A 164 0.12 9.26 22.32
N PRO A 165 1.40 9.39 22.71
CA PRO A 165 2.47 9.67 21.76
C PRO A 165 2.85 8.46 20.91
N LYS A 166 2.51 7.24 21.29
CA LYS A 166 2.96 6.02 20.60
C LYS A 166 1.89 4.93 20.64
N VAL A 167 0.94 5.03 19.72
CA VAL A 167 -0.09 4.03 19.47
C VAL A 167 0.36 3.12 18.32
N PRO A 168 0.67 1.83 18.56
CA PRO A 168 0.94 0.89 17.48
C PRO A 168 -0.35 0.63 16.70
N TYR A 169 -0.29 0.67 15.37
CA TYR A 169 -1.47 0.58 14.52
C TYR A 169 -1.21 -0.31 13.30
N ASP A 170 -2.05 -1.33 13.10
CA ASP A 170 -1.90 -2.30 12.01
C ASP A 170 -2.84 -1.93 10.85
N THR A 171 -2.29 -1.24 9.84
CA THR A 171 -3.08 -0.64 8.74
C THR A 171 -3.82 -1.66 7.89
N LYS A 172 -3.43 -2.95 7.94
CA LYS A 172 -4.06 -4.02 7.15
C LYS A 172 -5.53 -4.25 7.51
N TYR A 173 -5.94 -3.89 8.73
CA TYR A 173 -7.33 -4.05 9.17
C TYR A 173 -8.26 -2.99 8.59
N ASP A 174 -7.70 -1.88 8.10
CA ASP A 174 -8.44 -0.82 7.44
C ASP A 174 -8.35 -0.94 5.92
N SER A 175 -7.13 -1.13 5.41
CA SER A 175 -6.87 -1.26 3.99
C SER A 175 -5.78 -2.28 3.73
N ARG A 176 -6.15 -3.32 2.99
CA ARG A 176 -5.20 -4.35 2.53
C ARG A 176 -4.10 -3.74 1.65
N ILE A 177 -4.43 -2.70 0.87
CA ILE A 177 -3.46 -1.98 0.03
C ILE A 177 -2.43 -1.30 0.94
N THR A 178 -2.87 -0.52 1.92
CA THR A 178 -1.98 0.14 2.89
C THR A 178 -1.11 -0.86 3.65
N GLY A 179 -1.73 -1.96 4.10
CA GLY A 179 -1.03 -3.03 4.79
C GLY A 179 0.11 -3.67 4.00
N TYR A 180 0.07 -3.66 2.66
CA TYR A 180 1.13 -4.22 1.82
C TYR A 180 2.42 -3.40 1.77
N TYR A 181 2.36 -2.09 2.01
CA TYR A 181 3.54 -1.23 1.93
C TYR A 181 3.90 -0.51 3.22
N LEU A 182 2.95 -0.26 4.13
CA LEU A 182 3.24 0.26 5.47
C LEU A 182 3.20 -0.84 6.53
N GLY A 183 2.24 -1.77 6.45
CA GLY A 183 2.05 -2.78 7.48
C GLY A 183 1.67 -2.14 8.82
N ARG A 184 2.50 -2.33 9.85
CA ARG A 184 2.29 -1.72 11.17
C ARG A 184 3.05 -0.41 11.28
N ILE A 185 2.34 0.66 11.61
CA ILE A 185 2.89 1.99 11.83
C ILE A 185 2.76 2.40 13.30
N THR A 186 3.41 3.50 13.67
CA THR A 186 3.20 4.15 14.96
C THR A 186 2.47 5.46 14.76
N LEU A 187 1.38 5.67 15.48
CA LEU A 187 0.61 6.90 15.51
C LEU A 187 0.88 7.68 16.79
N LYS A 188 0.82 8.99 16.69
CA LYS A 188 0.64 9.93 17.79
C LYS A 188 -0.80 10.44 17.72
N ILE A 189 -1.56 10.24 18.78
CA ILE A 189 -2.98 10.61 18.86
C ILE A 189 -3.20 11.61 19.99
N GLU A 190 -3.81 12.74 19.68
CA GLU A 190 -4.09 13.81 20.65
C GLU A 190 -5.51 14.33 20.46
N GLY A 191 -6.22 14.66 21.54
CA GLY A 191 -7.58 15.17 21.44
C GLY A 191 -8.29 15.34 22.75
N ASP A 192 -9.52 15.82 22.68
CA ASP A 192 -10.41 16.02 23.80
C ASP A 192 -11.40 14.86 23.91
N PHE A 193 -11.43 14.24 25.09
CA PHE A 193 -12.48 13.32 25.51
C PHE A 193 -13.49 14.07 26.38
N THR A 194 -14.75 14.08 25.97
CA THR A 194 -15.86 14.68 26.73
C THR A 194 -16.83 13.58 27.16
N ARG A 195 -17.14 13.53 28.45
CA ARG A 195 -18.17 12.66 29.02
C ARG A 195 -19.33 13.51 29.53
N GLU A 196 -20.52 13.19 29.05
CA GLU A 196 -21.76 13.85 29.43
C GLU A 196 -22.37 13.21 30.67
N GLU A 197 -23.22 13.94 31.40
CA GLU A 197 -23.92 13.43 32.59
C GLU A 197 -24.80 12.20 32.30
N ASN A 198 -25.33 12.10 31.08
CA ASN A 198 -26.13 10.96 30.64
C ASN A 198 -25.29 9.71 30.31
N GLY A 199 -23.96 9.76 30.48
CA GLY A 199 -23.04 8.67 30.21
C GLY A 199 -22.64 8.51 28.73
N SER A 200 -23.11 9.39 27.84
CA SER A 200 -22.57 9.48 26.48
C SER A 200 -21.19 10.13 26.48
N TRP A 201 -20.37 9.81 25.49
CA TRP A 201 -19.04 10.37 25.35
C TRP A 201 -18.70 10.65 23.89
N ILE A 202 -17.83 11.64 23.69
CA ILE A 202 -17.29 12.07 22.41
C ILE A 202 -15.77 12.21 22.56
N PHE A 203 -15.02 11.71 21.59
CA PHE A 203 -13.61 12.02 21.43
C PHE A 203 -13.40 12.78 20.11
N GLU A 204 -12.80 13.96 20.20
CA GLU A 204 -12.43 14.79 19.05
C GLU A 204 -10.93 15.04 19.08
N GLY A 205 -10.21 14.53 18.09
CA GLY A 205 -8.76 14.56 18.10
C GLY A 205 -8.15 14.43 16.71
N THR A 206 -6.84 14.21 16.72
CA THR A 206 -6.06 14.04 15.50
C THR A 206 -5.04 12.93 15.67
N ALA A 207 -4.77 12.23 14.56
CA ALA A 207 -3.65 11.31 14.43
C ALA A 207 -2.58 11.90 13.51
N LYS A 208 -1.33 11.75 13.92
CA LYS A 208 -0.14 11.90 13.07
C LYS A 208 0.62 10.59 13.09
N ALA A 209 1.29 10.26 12.01
CA ALA A 209 2.11 9.07 11.95
C ALA A 209 3.60 9.44 12.05
N TYR A 210 4.37 8.55 12.66
CA TYR A 210 5.82 8.62 12.56
C TYR A 210 6.27 8.12 11.18
N THR A 211 7.47 8.52 10.76
CA THR A 211 8.12 7.95 9.58
C THR A 211 8.24 6.43 9.75
N ASP A 212 7.88 5.70 8.70
CA ASP A 212 7.95 4.25 8.64
C ASP A 212 9.21 3.82 7.89
N LEU A 213 9.89 2.77 8.37
CA LEU A 213 11.03 2.19 7.64
C LEU A 213 10.51 1.09 6.74
N TYR A 214 10.52 1.30 5.43
CA TYR A 214 10.27 0.23 4.47
C TYR A 214 11.48 -0.73 4.46
N ASP A 215 11.38 -1.75 5.31
CA ASP A 215 12.20 -2.95 5.31
C ASP A 215 11.44 -4.07 4.60
N PHE A 216 12.01 -4.50 3.48
CA PHE A 216 11.43 -5.51 2.61
C PHE A 216 11.47 -6.93 3.18
N ASN A 217 12.32 -7.18 4.18
CA ASN A 217 12.51 -8.49 4.83
C ASN A 217 11.73 -8.62 6.15
N GLU A 218 11.04 -7.57 6.58
CA GLU A 218 10.36 -7.55 7.88
C GLU A 218 9.05 -8.36 7.88
N SER A 219 8.88 -9.26 8.86
CA SER A 219 7.77 -10.22 8.93
C SER A 219 6.40 -9.59 9.26
N ASN A 220 6.35 -8.29 9.52
CA ASN A 220 5.14 -7.55 9.86
C ASN A 220 4.37 -7.04 8.62
N ARG A 221 4.96 -7.14 7.42
CA ARG A 221 4.35 -6.79 6.14
C ARG A 221 4.05 -8.07 5.36
N SER A 222 2.83 -8.19 4.84
CA SER A 222 2.60 -9.13 3.75
C SER A 222 3.16 -8.50 2.49
N THR A 223 4.48 -8.63 2.32
CA THR A 223 5.20 -7.98 1.23
C THR A 223 4.79 -8.60 -0.09
N LEU A 224 5.04 -7.86 -1.17
CA LEU A 224 5.04 -8.44 -2.50
C LEU A 224 5.93 -9.70 -2.57
N LEU A 225 6.97 -9.90 -1.73
CA LEU A 225 7.73 -11.17 -1.70
C LEU A 225 7.00 -12.37 -1.14
N GLU A 226 6.20 -12.20 -0.08
CA GLU A 226 5.44 -13.34 0.45
C GLU A 226 4.49 -13.87 -0.65
N ILE A 227 3.98 -12.94 -1.45
CA ILE A 227 3.19 -13.16 -2.66
C ILE A 227 4.06 -13.71 -3.82
N LEU A 228 5.32 -13.28 -3.93
CA LEU A 228 6.33 -13.69 -4.92
C LEU A 228 7.33 -14.70 -4.31
N THR A 229 6.83 -15.86 -3.89
CA THR A 229 7.43 -16.81 -2.93
C THR A 229 8.85 -17.31 -3.24
N THR A 230 9.32 -17.25 -4.49
CA THR A 230 10.69 -17.62 -4.90
C THR A 230 11.62 -16.41 -5.11
N ALA A 231 11.06 -15.21 -5.14
CA ALA A 231 11.74 -14.03 -5.66
C ALA A 231 12.63 -13.32 -4.63
N GLY A 232 12.44 -13.60 -3.33
CA GLY A 232 13.24 -13.03 -2.24
C GLY A 232 14.73 -13.39 -2.30
N ARG A 233 15.11 -14.37 -3.13
CA ARG A 233 16.52 -14.73 -3.41
C ARG A 233 17.11 -14.01 -4.64
N VAL A 234 16.27 -13.30 -5.40
CA VAL A 234 16.61 -12.81 -6.75
C VAL A 234 16.48 -11.27 -6.84
N PHE A 235 15.69 -10.65 -5.97
CA PHE A 235 15.58 -9.19 -5.86
C PHE A 235 16.55 -8.65 -4.82
N SER A 236 17.58 -7.92 -5.27
CA SER A 236 18.39 -7.06 -4.41
C SER A 236 17.89 -5.62 -4.54
N GLY A 237 17.57 -4.98 -3.41
CA GLY A 237 17.18 -3.57 -3.34
C GLY A 237 17.73 -2.90 -2.09
N THR A 238 17.30 -1.67 -1.87
CA THR A 238 17.74 -0.82 -0.76
C THR A 238 16.53 -0.40 0.06
N ASP A 239 16.53 -0.71 1.35
CA ASP A 239 15.51 -0.24 2.30
C ASP A 239 15.50 1.29 2.34
N TYR A 240 14.33 1.87 2.63
CA TYR A 240 14.14 3.32 2.61
C TYR A 240 13.04 3.75 3.56
N GLU A 241 12.96 5.04 3.87
CA GLU A 241 11.94 5.59 4.76
C GLU A 241 10.73 6.10 3.98
N ILE A 242 9.53 5.96 4.57
CA ILE A 242 8.28 6.55 4.10
C ILE A 242 7.83 7.58 5.13
N ASP A 243 7.90 8.87 4.77
CA ASP A 243 7.31 9.93 5.59
C ASP A 243 5.79 9.93 5.42
N ILE A 244 5.06 9.62 6.48
CA ILE A 244 3.60 9.70 6.50
C ILE A 244 3.21 11.11 6.96
N THR A 245 2.81 11.95 6.01
CA THR A 245 2.62 13.39 6.21
C THR A 245 1.17 13.77 6.48
N GLY A 246 0.96 14.96 7.05
CA GLY A 246 -0.36 15.49 7.32
C GLY A 246 -0.91 15.11 8.69
N GLU A 247 -2.21 15.31 8.86
CA GLU A 247 -2.94 15.09 10.10
C GLU A 247 -4.31 14.51 9.75
N HIS A 248 -4.68 13.40 10.39
CA HIS A 248 -5.96 12.72 10.21
C HIS A 248 -6.90 13.10 11.35
N LYS A 249 -8.08 13.63 11.04
CA LYS A 249 -9.05 14.03 12.06
C LYS A 249 -9.84 12.82 12.55
N ILE A 250 -9.94 12.67 13.86
CA ILE A 250 -10.69 11.61 14.52
C ILE A 250 -11.91 12.22 15.22
N ARG A 251 -13.08 11.65 14.97
CA ARG A 251 -14.29 11.89 15.77
C ARG A 251 -14.92 10.55 16.11
N LEU A 252 -14.93 10.21 17.40
CA LEU A 252 -15.52 8.97 17.91
C LEU A 252 -16.59 9.31 18.94
N THR A 253 -17.62 8.47 19.01
CA THR A 253 -18.74 8.66 19.93
C THR A 253 -19.18 7.32 20.48
N GLY A 254 -19.68 7.31 21.72
CA GLY A 254 -20.29 6.13 22.30
C GLY A 254 -21.03 6.44 23.59
N THR A 255 -21.42 5.40 24.31
CA THR A 255 -22.10 5.51 25.61
C THR A 255 -21.51 4.55 26.63
N GLY A 256 -21.75 4.80 27.90
CA GLY A 256 -21.32 3.91 28.99
C GLY A 256 -19.79 3.84 29.14
N PHE A 257 -19.29 2.63 29.41
CA PHE A 257 -17.91 2.39 29.85
C PHE A 257 -17.17 1.37 28.98
N GLN A 258 -17.77 0.95 27.87
CA GLN A 258 -17.12 0.06 26.91
C GLN A 258 -16.63 0.90 25.72
N PRO A 259 -15.36 0.73 25.32
CA PRO A 259 -14.79 1.46 24.19
C PRO A 259 -15.38 1.02 22.85
N ASP A 260 -15.94 -0.19 22.76
CA ASP A 260 -16.64 -0.68 21.58
C ASP A 260 -18.14 -0.84 21.88
N LEU A 261 -18.98 -0.07 21.19
CA LEU A 261 -20.44 -0.22 21.18
C LEU A 261 -21.05 -0.08 19.78
N GLN A 262 -20.23 -0.17 18.73
CA GLN A 262 -20.68 -0.23 17.33
C GLN A 262 -20.40 -1.60 16.72
#